data_AF-A0A832A698-F1
#
_entry.id   AF-A0A832A698-F1
#
_cell.length_a   1.000
_cell.length_b   1.000
_cell.length_c   1.000
_cell.angle_alpha   90.00
_cell.angle_beta   90.00
_cell.angle_gamma   90.00
#
_symmetry.space_group_name_H-M   'P 1'
#
loop_
_entity.id
_entity.type
_entity.pdbx_description
1 polymer ?
#
loop_
_entity_poly.entity_id
_entity_poly.type
_entity_poly.pdbx_seq_one_letter_code
_entity_poly.pdbx_strand_id
1 'polypeptide(L)'
;MSGTRPILERLYRAEGDFVARTDESAAQLGELQRLGYVVEHHPLRGLRLVQSPDRLMAEDLRARVTPRVIGREILVFEETGSTNDVAARLAAGGRAEGTVVFAEMQTRGRGRHGRAWVSPKGKGLWFSVLLRPRFAMPRLTIAASVAVARVVGEPARIKWPNDVMWAGRKLAGILSEARGNTAMLGVGLNVHAADWPAGATCLEQAAGQRQDRIAVAARLLAELDRCYQQAAEEFDVIREEWAARCTTLGRQLVVTMGARR
;
A
#
# COMPACT_ATOMS: atom_id res chain seq x y z
N MET A 1 24.53 0.00 -2.42
CA MET A 1 23.21 -0.67 -2.29
C MET A 1 23.39 -1.86 -1.38
N SER A 2 22.61 -1.95 -0.30
CA SER A 2 22.61 -3.12 0.58
C SER A 2 22.25 -4.35 -0.26
N GLY A 3 23.20 -5.25 -0.50
CA GLY A 3 23.02 -6.47 -1.32
C GLY A 3 22.13 -7.53 -0.66
N THR A 4 21.17 -7.12 0.18
CA THR A 4 20.31 -7.99 0.99
C THR A 4 19.07 -8.47 0.23
N ARG A 5 18.64 -7.76 -0.80
CA ARG A 5 17.44 -8.11 -1.59
C ARG A 5 17.46 -9.53 -2.18
N PRO A 6 18.53 -10.00 -2.85
CA PRO A 6 18.54 -11.36 -3.40
C PRO A 6 18.34 -12.45 -2.34
N ILE A 7 18.83 -12.20 -1.11
CA ILE A 7 18.65 -13.10 0.03
C ILE A 7 17.18 -13.09 0.46
N LEU A 8 16.60 -11.90 0.66
CA LEU A 8 15.20 -11.74 1.03
C LEU A 8 14.23 -12.37 0.01
N GLU A 9 14.49 -12.20 -1.30
CA GLU A 9 13.67 -12.80 -2.36
C GLU A 9 13.61 -14.32 -2.24
N ARG A 10 14.74 -14.95 -1.95
CA ARG A 10 14.82 -16.41 -1.76
C ARG A 10 14.14 -16.85 -0.48
N LEU A 11 14.36 -16.12 0.61
CA LEU A 11 13.74 -16.41 1.91
C LEU A 11 12.22 -16.28 1.86
N TYR A 12 11.67 -15.25 1.21
CA TYR A 12 10.22 -15.09 1.06
C TYR A 12 9.60 -16.13 0.14
N ARG A 13 10.30 -16.54 -0.93
CA ARG A 13 9.84 -17.62 -1.81
C ARG A 13 9.75 -18.97 -1.10
N ALA A 14 10.54 -19.17 -0.04
CA ALA A 14 10.52 -20.40 0.75
C ALA A 14 9.40 -20.44 1.79
N GLU A 15 8.62 -19.37 1.97
CA GLU A 15 7.42 -19.35 2.83
C GLU A 15 7.66 -19.87 4.27
N GLY A 16 8.85 -19.61 4.81
CA GLY A 16 9.24 -20.05 6.16
C GLY A 16 10.00 -21.38 6.20
N ASP A 17 10.27 -22.00 5.06
CA ASP A 17 11.19 -23.13 4.96
C ASP A 17 12.66 -22.70 4.82
N PHE A 18 13.55 -23.68 4.94
CA PHE A 18 14.97 -23.49 4.74
C PHE A 18 15.33 -23.36 3.26
N VAL A 19 16.24 -22.45 2.94
CA VAL A 19 16.91 -22.34 1.64
C VAL A 19 18.39 -22.65 1.78
N ALA A 20 18.95 -23.41 0.85
CA ALA A 20 20.38 -23.72 0.82
C ALA A 20 21.23 -22.43 0.85
N ARG A 21 22.35 -22.38 1.56
CA ARG A 21 23.28 -21.25 1.41
C ARG A 21 23.91 -21.28 0.02
N THR A 22 24.09 -20.11 -0.57
CA THR A 22 24.85 -19.94 -1.81
C THR A 22 26.11 -19.14 -1.51
N ASP A 23 26.08 -17.84 -1.78
CA ASP A 23 27.18 -16.89 -1.80
C ASP A 23 26.93 -15.72 -0.84
N GLU A 24 25.97 -15.85 0.09
CA GLU A 24 25.68 -14.81 1.08
C GLU A 24 26.88 -14.60 2.00
N SER A 25 27.48 -13.41 1.89
CA SER A 25 28.59 -12.98 2.73
C SER A 25 28.15 -12.76 4.17
N ALA A 26 29.09 -12.92 5.12
CA ALA A 26 28.85 -12.60 6.52
C ALA A 26 28.38 -11.14 6.72
N ALA A 27 28.85 -10.21 5.87
CA ALA A 27 28.44 -8.82 5.89
C ALA A 27 26.95 -8.64 5.52
N GLN A 28 26.46 -9.35 4.49
CA GLN A 28 25.03 -9.29 4.12
C GLN A 28 24.13 -9.88 5.21
N LEU A 29 24.53 -10.99 5.83
CA LEU A 29 23.77 -11.61 6.91
C LEU A 29 23.79 -10.75 8.19
N GLY A 30 24.94 -10.15 8.51
CA GLY A 30 25.06 -9.19 9.60
C GLY A 30 24.22 -7.93 9.37
N GLU A 31 24.10 -7.46 8.13
CA GLU A 31 23.22 -6.34 7.78
C GLU A 31 21.74 -6.69 7.97
N LEU A 32 21.29 -7.88 7.56
CA LEU A 32 19.93 -8.35 7.85
C LEU A 32 19.66 -8.37 9.37
N GLN A 33 20.59 -8.91 10.16
CA GLN A 33 20.44 -8.90 11.61
C GLN A 33 20.39 -7.49 12.19
N ARG A 34 21.25 -6.57 11.72
CA ARG A 34 21.25 -5.15 12.12
C ARG A 34 19.96 -4.43 11.78
N LEU A 35 19.33 -4.79 10.65
CA LEU A 35 18.03 -4.27 10.22
C LEU A 35 16.86 -4.87 11.01
N GLY A 36 17.10 -5.90 11.84
CA GLY A 36 16.11 -6.51 12.72
C GLY A 36 15.45 -7.77 12.16
N TYR A 37 15.98 -8.35 11.08
CA TYR A 37 15.56 -9.67 10.61
C TYR A 37 16.12 -10.75 11.51
N VAL A 38 15.29 -11.76 11.81
CA VAL A 38 15.74 -12.98 12.49
C VAL A 38 15.84 -14.07 11.43
N VAL A 39 17.08 -14.42 11.10
CA VAL A 39 17.40 -15.51 10.18
C VAL A 39 18.02 -16.64 10.99
N GLU A 40 17.42 -17.82 10.92
CA GLU A 40 17.96 -19.04 11.49
C GLU A 40 18.97 -19.68 10.54
N HIS A 41 20.05 -20.22 11.11
CA HIS A 41 21.11 -20.89 10.38
C HIS A 41 21.15 -22.36 10.78
N HIS A 42 21.07 -23.25 9.78
CA HIS A 42 21.20 -24.69 9.96
C HIS A 42 22.32 -25.24 9.08
N PRO A 43 23.30 -25.99 9.62
CA PRO A 43 24.49 -26.42 8.88
C PRO A 43 24.20 -27.16 7.56
N LEU A 44 23.16 -28.01 7.55
CA LEU A 44 22.81 -28.83 6.39
C LEU A 44 21.63 -28.28 5.56
N ARG A 45 20.80 -27.42 6.15
CA ARG A 45 19.54 -26.96 5.52
C ARG A 45 19.67 -25.53 4.98
N GLY A 46 20.63 -24.77 5.49
CA GLY A 46 20.91 -23.40 5.08
C GLY A 46 20.21 -22.37 5.96
N LEU A 47 19.53 -21.41 5.36
CA LEU A 47 18.95 -20.25 6.03
C LEU A 47 17.42 -20.33 6.06
N ARG A 48 16.80 -19.87 7.14
CA ARG A 48 15.35 -19.73 7.24
C ARG A 48 15.01 -18.37 7.82
N LEU A 49 14.08 -17.65 7.20
CA LEU A 49 13.55 -16.41 7.79
C LEU A 49 12.53 -16.77 8.87
N VAL A 50 12.81 -16.37 10.11
CA VAL A 50 11.93 -16.60 11.25
C VAL A 50 11.05 -15.39 11.51
N GLN A 51 11.61 -14.18 11.38
CA GLN A 51 10.89 -12.94 11.66
C GLN A 51 11.43 -11.77 10.83
N SER A 52 10.52 -10.90 10.39
CA SER A 52 10.83 -9.61 9.77
C SER A 52 10.56 -8.45 10.75
N PRO A 53 11.33 -7.36 10.68
CA PRO A 53 11.04 -6.17 11.49
C PRO A 53 9.76 -5.49 11.00
N ASP A 54 9.00 -4.86 11.91
CA ASP A 54 7.85 -4.03 11.56
C ASP A 54 8.28 -2.63 11.08
N ARG A 55 9.07 -2.60 10.00
CA ARG A 55 9.63 -1.39 9.40
C ARG A 55 9.59 -1.50 7.89
N LEU A 56 9.03 -0.50 7.23
CA LEU A 56 8.99 -0.44 5.77
C LEU A 56 10.41 -0.23 5.24
N MET A 57 10.84 -1.11 4.35
CA MET A 57 12.12 -0.99 3.66
C MET A 57 11.91 -1.27 2.18
N ALA A 58 12.51 -0.45 1.32
CA ALA A 58 12.32 -0.55 -0.12
C ALA A 58 12.77 -1.92 -0.65
N GLU A 59 13.91 -2.42 -0.20
CA GLU A 59 14.45 -3.71 -0.65
C GLU A 59 13.61 -4.91 -0.17
N ASP A 60 12.99 -4.81 1.01
CA ASP A 60 12.07 -5.82 1.53
C ASP A 60 10.78 -5.87 0.69
N LEU A 61 10.14 -4.72 0.48
CA LEU A 61 8.93 -4.62 -0.34
C LEU A 61 9.19 -5.12 -1.76
N ARG A 62 10.32 -4.74 -2.36
CA ARG A 62 10.73 -5.20 -3.71
C ARG A 62 10.97 -6.71 -3.77
N ALA A 63 11.43 -7.31 -2.67
CA ALA A 63 11.64 -8.76 -2.60
C ALA A 63 10.33 -9.56 -2.54
N ARG A 64 9.21 -8.91 -2.18
CA ARG A 64 7.89 -9.55 -2.00
C ARG A 64 6.92 -9.31 -3.15
N VAL A 65 7.27 -8.51 -4.16
CA VAL A 65 6.37 -8.13 -5.25
C VAL A 65 6.98 -8.42 -6.62
N THR A 66 6.14 -8.84 -7.55
CA THR A 66 6.50 -9.05 -8.97
C THR A 66 5.62 -8.13 -9.83
N PRO A 67 6.02 -6.86 -10.01
CA PRO A 67 5.14 -5.84 -10.57
C PRO A 67 5.07 -5.93 -12.09
N ARG A 68 3.86 -5.80 -12.66
CA ARG A 68 3.69 -5.48 -14.08
C ARG A 68 3.80 -3.98 -14.30
N VAL A 69 3.15 -3.15 -13.50
CA VAL A 69 3.27 -1.68 -13.52
C VAL A 69 3.61 -1.14 -12.13
N ILE A 70 2.70 -1.28 -11.16
CA ILE A 70 2.81 -0.70 -9.82
C ILE A 70 3.82 -1.47 -8.97
N GLY A 71 4.81 -0.77 -8.41
CA GLY A 71 5.83 -1.37 -7.55
C GLY A 71 7.17 -1.63 -8.25
N ARG A 72 7.32 -1.26 -9.53
CA ARG A 72 8.59 -1.37 -10.28
C ARG A 72 9.73 -0.61 -9.60
N GLU A 73 9.41 0.54 -9.03
CA GLU A 73 10.30 1.29 -8.16
C GLU A 73 9.57 1.59 -6.85
N ILE A 74 10.26 1.38 -5.74
CA ILE A 74 9.72 1.64 -4.40
C ILE A 74 10.71 2.53 -3.67
N LEU A 75 10.23 3.66 -3.16
CA LEU A 75 10.95 4.58 -2.30
C LEU A 75 10.27 4.60 -0.94
N VAL A 76 11.04 4.54 0.14
CA VAL A 76 10.52 4.59 1.50
C VAL A 76 11.18 5.73 2.24
N PHE A 77 10.37 6.61 2.83
CA PHE A 77 10.82 7.73 3.64
C PHE A 77 10.46 7.49 5.11
N GLU A 78 11.36 7.84 6.04
CA GLU A 78 11.03 7.83 7.47
C GLU A 78 9.94 8.88 7.79
N GLU A 79 10.00 10.02 7.12
CA GLU A 79 9.04 11.11 7.29
C GLU A 79 8.94 11.93 6.00
N THR A 80 7.74 12.43 5.69
CA THR A 80 7.52 13.43 4.65
C THR A 80 6.32 14.32 5.00
N GLY A 81 6.15 15.44 4.30
CA GLY A 81 4.91 16.22 4.36
C GLY A 81 3.73 15.41 3.84
N SER A 82 3.81 14.94 2.60
CA SER A 82 2.83 14.04 1.99
C SER A 82 3.47 13.17 0.92
N THR A 83 3.10 11.89 0.84
CA THR A 83 3.53 10.98 -0.22
C THR A 83 3.00 11.41 -1.59
N ASN A 84 1.82 12.04 -1.66
CA ASN A 84 1.28 12.58 -2.91
C ASN A 84 2.14 13.73 -3.44
N ASP A 85 2.65 14.60 -2.56
CA ASP A 85 3.55 15.69 -2.95
C ASP A 85 4.88 15.16 -3.47
N VAL A 86 5.43 14.14 -2.81
CA VAL A 86 6.66 13.49 -3.27
C VAL A 86 6.44 12.84 -4.64
N ALA A 87 5.35 12.08 -4.82
CA ALA A 87 5.01 11.46 -6.10
C ALA A 87 4.82 12.50 -7.22
N ALA A 88 4.19 13.65 -6.93
CA ALA A 88 4.04 14.74 -7.88
C ALA A 88 5.38 15.39 -8.27
N ARG A 89 6.32 15.56 -7.32
CA ARG A 89 7.67 16.04 -7.62
C ARG A 89 8.46 15.05 -8.47
N LEU A 90 8.36 13.75 -8.15
CA LEU A 90 8.99 12.70 -8.94
C LEU A 90 8.44 12.67 -10.37
N ALA A 91 7.13 12.84 -10.54
CA ALA A 91 6.51 12.96 -11.85
C ALA A 91 7.09 14.12 -12.67
N ALA A 92 7.19 15.31 -12.07
CA ALA A 92 7.79 16.48 -12.70
C ALA A 92 9.26 16.27 -13.07
N GLY A 93 9.99 15.47 -12.27
CA GLY A 93 11.35 15.02 -12.56
C GLY A 93 11.45 13.87 -13.57
N GLY A 94 10.37 13.50 -14.26
CA GLY A 94 10.39 12.48 -15.31
C GLY A 94 10.42 11.03 -14.82
N ARG A 95 10.15 10.79 -13.54
CA ARG A 95 10.19 9.43 -12.96
C ARG A 95 9.15 8.51 -13.63
N ALA A 96 9.52 7.24 -13.81
CA ALA A 96 8.72 6.26 -14.51
C ALA A 96 7.38 5.96 -13.81
N GLU A 97 6.39 5.55 -14.62
CA GLU A 97 5.10 5.07 -14.12
C GLU A 97 5.29 3.81 -13.28
N GLY A 98 4.45 3.66 -12.26
CA GLY A 98 4.50 2.54 -11.33
C GLY A 98 5.43 2.77 -10.13
N THR A 99 6.07 3.94 -10.05
CA THR A 99 6.87 4.33 -8.88
C THR A 99 5.97 4.51 -7.66
N VAL A 100 6.31 3.83 -6.57
CA VAL A 100 5.59 3.89 -5.29
C VAL A 100 6.44 4.65 -4.28
N VAL A 101 5.81 5.59 -3.59
CA VAL A 101 6.40 6.33 -2.48
C VAL A 101 5.68 5.97 -1.21
N PHE A 102 6.35 5.26 -0.30
CA PHE A 102 5.91 5.04 1.07
C PHE A 102 6.51 6.09 2.01
N ALA A 103 5.79 6.35 3.10
CA ALA A 103 6.32 7.03 4.26
C ALA A 103 5.94 6.27 5.53
N GLU A 104 6.85 6.19 6.50
CA GLU A 104 6.51 5.72 7.84
C GLU A 104 5.58 6.71 8.55
N MET A 105 5.74 8.02 8.31
CA MET A 105 4.92 9.10 8.85
C MET A 105 4.67 10.21 7.83
N GLN A 106 3.49 10.83 7.88
CA GLN A 106 3.22 12.09 7.16
C GLN A 106 2.86 13.22 8.13
N THR A 107 3.56 14.36 8.04
CA THR A 107 3.29 15.54 8.88
C THR A 107 2.16 16.42 8.32
N ARG A 108 1.85 16.29 7.02
CA ARG A 108 0.82 17.04 6.31
C ARG A 108 0.01 16.10 5.42
N GLY A 109 -0.35 14.92 5.93
CA GLY A 109 -1.22 13.96 5.24
C GLY A 109 -2.56 14.61 4.87
N ARG A 110 -3.07 14.31 3.67
CA ARG A 110 -4.29 14.93 3.14
C ARG A 110 -5.28 13.90 2.62
N GLY A 111 -6.55 14.19 2.86
CA GLY A 111 -7.69 13.62 2.18
C GLY A 111 -8.31 14.62 1.19
N ARG A 112 -9.50 14.28 0.69
CA ARG A 112 -10.24 15.14 -0.25
C ARG A 112 -10.62 16.47 0.40
N HIS A 113 -10.74 17.50 -0.44
CA HIS A 113 -11.12 18.86 -0.04
C HIS A 113 -10.24 19.46 1.07
N GLY A 114 -8.96 19.08 1.12
CA GLY A 114 -7.98 19.62 2.06
C GLY A 114 -8.13 19.12 3.50
N ARG A 115 -8.99 18.13 3.76
CA ARG A 115 -9.09 17.51 5.09
C ARG A 115 -7.76 16.84 5.47
N ALA A 116 -7.37 16.94 6.72
CA ALA A 116 -6.18 16.25 7.21
C ALA A 116 -6.38 14.72 7.21
N TRP A 117 -5.31 13.99 6.93
CA TRP A 117 -5.23 12.54 7.12
C TRP A 117 -4.18 12.23 8.19
N VAL A 118 -4.59 11.55 9.25
CA VAL A 118 -3.72 11.18 10.38
C VAL A 118 -2.82 10.01 9.96
N SER A 119 -1.50 10.22 9.95
CA SER A 119 -0.49 9.24 9.50
C SER A 119 0.65 9.06 10.51
N PRO A 120 0.39 8.51 11.72
CA PRO A 120 1.42 8.32 12.72
C PRO A 120 2.43 7.24 12.31
N LYS A 121 3.67 7.40 12.79
CA LYS A 121 4.78 6.49 12.54
C LYS A 121 4.44 5.05 12.96
N GLY A 122 4.68 4.07 12.07
CA GLY A 122 4.52 2.66 12.42
C GLY A 122 3.07 2.17 12.57
N LYS A 123 2.06 3.00 12.30
CA LYS A 123 0.65 2.67 12.58
C LYS A 123 -0.19 2.30 11.36
N GLY A 124 0.30 2.57 10.17
CA GLY A 124 -0.41 2.25 8.95
C GLY A 124 0.49 2.22 7.74
N LEU A 125 -0.16 2.18 6.58
CA LEU A 125 0.47 2.28 5.28
C LEU A 125 0.06 3.61 4.65
N TRP A 126 1.05 4.49 4.48
CA TRP A 126 0.89 5.80 3.87
C TRP A 126 1.73 5.80 2.60
N PHE A 127 1.07 5.72 1.45
CA PHE A 127 1.81 5.69 0.20
C PHE A 127 1.06 6.32 -0.96
N SER A 128 1.83 6.62 -1.99
CA SER A 128 1.30 7.13 -3.25
C SER A 128 1.94 6.43 -4.43
N VAL A 129 1.15 6.16 -5.47
CA VAL A 129 1.61 5.58 -6.72
C VAL A 129 1.58 6.64 -7.83
N LEU A 130 2.69 6.79 -8.53
CA LEU A 130 2.80 7.60 -9.74
C LEU A 130 2.29 6.81 -10.95
N LEU A 131 1.19 7.24 -11.56
CA LEU A 131 0.53 6.57 -12.67
C LEU A 131 0.34 7.50 -13.88
N ARG A 132 0.17 6.92 -15.08
CA ARG A 132 -0.15 7.64 -16.33
C ARG A 132 -1.35 6.98 -17.03
N PRO A 133 -2.53 6.94 -16.37
CA PRO A 133 -3.68 6.21 -16.88
C PRO A 133 -4.17 6.78 -18.21
N ARG A 134 -4.46 5.89 -19.16
CA ARG A 134 -5.14 6.22 -20.44
C ARG A 134 -6.66 6.15 -20.33
N PHE A 135 -7.18 6.27 -19.11
CA PHE A 135 -8.60 6.19 -18.79
C PHE A 135 -8.98 7.24 -17.74
N ALA A 136 -10.28 7.46 -17.54
CA ALA A 136 -10.77 8.51 -16.67
C ALA A 136 -10.45 8.27 -15.17
N MET A 137 -10.07 9.34 -14.46
CA MET A 137 -9.69 9.30 -13.03
C MET A 137 -10.69 8.60 -12.10
N PRO A 138 -12.03 8.70 -12.27
CA PRO A 138 -12.96 7.94 -11.44
C PRO A 138 -12.76 6.42 -11.51
N ARG A 139 -12.35 5.88 -12.68
CA ARG A 139 -12.03 4.45 -12.83
C ARG A 139 -10.84 4.05 -11.97
N LEU A 140 -9.84 4.92 -11.86
CA LEU A 140 -8.68 4.69 -11.00
C LEU A 140 -9.08 4.58 -9.52
N THR A 141 -9.93 5.49 -9.04
CA THR A 141 -10.41 5.46 -7.65
C THR A 141 -11.27 4.22 -7.37
N ILE A 142 -12.14 3.83 -8.31
CA ILE A 142 -12.91 2.58 -8.23
C ILE A 142 -11.96 1.39 -8.10
N ALA A 143 -11.00 1.26 -9.02
CA ALA A 143 -10.07 0.15 -9.04
C ALA A 143 -9.23 0.06 -7.75
N ALA A 144 -8.72 1.19 -7.28
CA ALA A 144 -7.98 1.26 -6.02
C ALA A 144 -8.84 0.87 -4.81
N SER A 145 -10.12 1.28 -4.79
CA SER A 145 -11.03 0.94 -3.69
C SER A 145 -11.38 -0.55 -3.66
N VAL A 146 -11.49 -1.19 -4.82
CA VAL A 146 -11.65 -2.64 -4.93
C VAL A 146 -10.39 -3.36 -4.45
N ALA A 147 -9.21 -2.95 -4.90
CA ALA A 147 -7.94 -3.53 -4.47
C ALA A 147 -7.78 -3.50 -2.95
N VAL A 148 -8.03 -2.34 -2.32
CA VAL A 148 -7.99 -2.21 -0.85
C VAL A 148 -9.04 -3.12 -0.20
N ALA A 149 -10.28 -3.13 -0.68
CA ALA A 149 -11.33 -3.98 -0.11
C ALA A 149 -11.01 -5.48 -0.21
N ARG A 150 -10.41 -5.94 -1.33
CA ARG A 150 -9.96 -7.33 -1.50
C ARG A 150 -8.88 -7.72 -0.48
N VAL A 151 -7.89 -6.86 -0.26
CA VAL A 151 -6.82 -7.13 0.70
C VAL A 151 -7.32 -7.15 2.14
N VAL A 152 -8.22 -6.23 2.47
CA VAL A 152 -8.84 -6.14 3.80
C VAL A 152 -9.74 -7.36 4.06
N GLY A 153 -10.45 -7.84 3.04
CA GLY A 153 -11.35 -8.98 3.15
C GLY A 153 -12.76 -8.59 3.64
N GLU A 154 -13.64 -9.59 3.77
CA GLU A 154 -15.01 -9.38 4.25
C GLU A 154 -15.04 -9.09 5.76
N PRO A 155 -15.95 -8.21 6.25
CA PRO A 155 -17.04 -7.57 5.53
C PRO A 155 -16.70 -6.15 5.05
N ALA A 156 -15.52 -5.90 4.48
CA ALA A 156 -15.16 -4.58 3.98
C ALA A 156 -16.17 -4.07 2.94
N ARG A 157 -16.51 -2.79 3.06
CA ARG A 157 -17.44 -2.10 2.16
C ARG A 157 -16.86 -0.81 1.64
N ILE A 158 -17.33 -0.35 0.49
CA ILE A 158 -16.87 0.88 -0.14
C ILE A 158 -17.93 1.97 0.07
N LYS A 159 -17.56 3.05 0.75
CA LYS A 159 -18.36 4.26 0.83
C LYS A 159 -17.93 5.19 -0.29
N TRP A 160 -18.82 5.43 -1.26
CA TRP A 160 -18.50 6.30 -2.38
C TRP A 160 -18.10 7.71 -1.90
N PRO A 161 -17.11 8.35 -2.54
CA PRO A 161 -16.39 7.85 -3.73
C PRO A 161 -15.08 7.12 -3.45
N ASN A 162 -14.57 7.11 -2.21
CA ASN A 162 -13.14 6.87 -2.02
C ASN A 162 -12.74 6.30 -0.65
N ASP A 163 -13.71 5.86 0.16
CA ASP A 163 -13.44 5.35 1.51
C ASP A 163 -13.74 3.86 1.58
N VAL A 164 -12.84 3.09 2.21
CA VAL A 164 -13.08 1.69 2.56
C VAL A 164 -13.42 1.61 4.04
N MET A 165 -14.51 0.91 4.33
CA MET A 165 -15.17 0.82 5.62
C MET A 165 -15.12 -0.61 6.12
N TRP A 166 -14.96 -0.78 7.44
CA TRP A 166 -15.11 -2.05 8.14
C TRP A 166 -16.15 -1.88 9.25
N ALA A 167 -17.23 -2.66 9.20
CA ALA A 167 -18.34 -2.56 10.16
C ALA A 167 -18.83 -1.12 10.39
N GLY A 168 -18.99 -0.34 9.31
CA GLY A 168 -19.44 1.06 9.37
C GLY A 168 -18.38 2.08 9.79
N ARG A 169 -17.17 1.65 10.18
CA ARG A 169 -16.05 2.52 10.56
C ARG A 169 -15.03 2.63 9.43
N LYS A 170 -14.43 3.81 9.27
CA LYS A 170 -13.47 4.09 8.19
C LYS A 170 -12.13 3.40 8.46
N LEU A 171 -11.70 2.56 7.52
CA LEU A 171 -10.46 1.80 7.60
C LEU A 171 -9.38 2.38 6.68
N ALA A 172 -9.78 2.80 5.48
CA ALA A 172 -8.86 3.36 4.50
C ALA A 172 -9.48 4.53 3.73
N GLY A 173 -8.62 5.38 3.18
CA GLY A 173 -8.98 6.48 2.31
C GLY A 173 -8.10 6.49 1.08
N ILE A 174 -8.73 6.77 -0.06
CA ILE A 174 -8.06 6.86 -1.36
C ILE A 174 -8.17 8.30 -1.85
N LEU A 175 -7.06 8.84 -2.37
CA LEU A 175 -7.00 10.19 -2.93
C LEU A 175 -6.26 10.15 -4.26
N SER A 176 -7.01 10.28 -5.35
CA SER A 176 -6.45 10.38 -6.69
C SER A 176 -6.38 11.85 -7.11
N GLU A 177 -5.18 12.37 -7.36
CA GLU A 177 -4.94 13.73 -7.86
C GLU A 177 -4.32 13.67 -9.26
N ALA A 178 -4.75 14.53 -10.18
CA ALA A 178 -4.22 14.56 -11.55
C ALA A 178 -3.42 15.83 -11.83
N ARG A 179 -2.35 15.71 -12.64
CA ARG A 179 -1.57 16.81 -13.21
C ARG A 179 -1.24 16.46 -14.66
N GLY A 180 -1.92 17.11 -15.60
CA GLY A 180 -1.82 16.74 -17.02
C GLY A 180 -2.24 15.29 -17.24
N ASN A 181 -1.37 14.49 -17.86
CA ASN A 181 -1.58 13.05 -18.09
C ASN A 181 -1.14 12.15 -16.92
N THR A 182 -0.70 12.74 -15.81
CA THR A 182 -0.16 12.01 -14.66
C THR A 182 -1.18 11.99 -13.52
N ALA A 183 -1.25 10.86 -12.81
CA ALA A 183 -2.05 10.68 -11.61
C ALA A 183 -1.18 10.28 -10.41
N MET A 184 -1.46 10.88 -9.25
CA MET A 184 -0.94 10.47 -7.96
C MET A 184 -2.07 9.77 -7.20
N LEU A 185 -1.98 8.44 -7.10
CA LEU A 185 -2.92 7.64 -6.33
C LEU A 185 -2.40 7.49 -4.91
N GLY A 186 -2.90 8.31 -4.00
CA GLY A 186 -2.63 8.22 -2.57
C GLY A 186 -3.54 7.20 -1.89
N VAL A 187 -2.97 6.34 -1.06
CA VAL A 187 -3.68 5.36 -0.23
C VAL A 187 -3.20 5.50 1.21
N GLY A 188 -4.16 5.74 2.11
CA GLY A 188 -3.95 5.66 3.55
C GLY A 188 -4.74 4.48 4.11
N LEU A 189 -4.05 3.51 4.70
CA LEU A 189 -4.66 2.34 5.33
C LEU A 189 -4.23 2.25 6.80
N ASN A 190 -5.21 2.28 7.71
CA ASN A 190 -4.96 2.13 9.14
C ASN A 190 -4.68 0.66 9.45
N VAL A 191 -3.48 0.33 9.91
CA VAL A 191 -3.10 -1.07 10.16
C VAL A 191 -3.15 -1.40 11.65
N HIS A 192 -2.51 -0.62 12.50
CA HIS A 192 -2.43 -0.84 13.95
C HIS A 192 -3.27 0.15 14.75
N ALA A 193 -3.51 -0.16 16.02
CA ALA A 193 -4.18 0.76 16.94
C ALA A 193 -3.36 2.05 17.17
N ALA A 194 -4.04 3.19 17.13
CA ALA A 194 -3.55 4.54 17.41
C ALA A 194 -4.73 5.46 17.78
N ASP A 195 -4.44 6.72 18.07
CA ASP A 195 -5.44 7.76 18.34
C ASP A 195 -6.14 8.22 17.06
N TRP A 196 -6.96 7.31 16.50
CA TRP A 196 -7.68 7.58 15.27
C TRP A 196 -8.85 8.55 15.51
N PRO A 197 -9.21 9.39 14.52
CA PRO A 197 -10.42 10.19 14.58
C PRO A 197 -11.68 9.34 14.82
N ALA A 198 -12.70 9.95 15.42
CA ALA A 198 -13.98 9.29 15.67
C ALA A 198 -14.54 8.65 14.38
N GLY A 199 -15.05 7.43 14.50
CA GLY A 199 -15.60 6.67 13.37
C GLY A 199 -14.54 5.99 12.49
N ALA A 200 -13.24 6.07 12.80
CA ALA A 200 -12.21 5.27 12.13
C ALA A 200 -11.92 3.95 12.87
N THR A 201 -11.33 2.98 12.19
CA THR A 201 -10.85 1.68 12.71
C THR A 201 -9.53 1.31 12.03
N CYS A 202 -8.91 0.18 12.41
CA CYS A 202 -7.67 -0.34 11.83
C CYS A 202 -7.75 -1.85 11.57
N LEU A 203 -6.83 -2.39 10.75
CA LEU A 203 -6.81 -3.81 10.40
C LEU A 203 -6.59 -4.72 11.62
N GLU A 204 -5.77 -4.32 12.57
CA GLU A 204 -5.53 -5.07 13.80
C GLU A 204 -6.82 -5.29 14.59
N GLN A 205 -7.64 -4.24 14.73
CA GLN A 205 -8.95 -4.34 15.37
C GLN A 205 -9.95 -5.15 14.53
N ALA A 206 -9.89 -5.01 13.20
CA ALA A 206 -10.75 -5.76 12.28
C ALA A 206 -10.48 -7.27 12.30
N ALA A 207 -9.20 -7.66 12.34
CA ALA A 207 -8.76 -9.04 12.32
C ALA A 207 -8.63 -9.66 13.73
N GLY A 208 -8.68 -8.86 14.79
CA GLY A 208 -8.49 -9.32 16.17
C GLY A 208 -7.05 -9.71 16.52
N GLN A 209 -6.09 -9.42 15.64
CA GLN A 209 -4.68 -9.75 15.83
C GLN A 209 -3.77 -8.75 15.12
N ARG A 210 -2.53 -8.62 15.62
CA ARG A 210 -1.51 -7.77 15.00
C ARG A 210 -1.21 -8.23 13.57
N GLN A 211 -1.01 -7.27 12.68
CA GLN A 211 -0.76 -7.50 11.25
C GLN A 211 0.71 -7.27 10.89
N ASP A 212 1.23 -8.03 9.93
CA ASP A 212 2.51 -7.70 9.28
C ASP A 212 2.27 -6.60 8.23
N ARG A 213 2.69 -5.37 8.51
CA ARG A 213 2.50 -4.23 7.59
C ARG A 213 3.18 -4.44 6.24
N ILE A 214 4.33 -5.11 6.21
CA ILE A 214 5.11 -5.33 4.98
C ILE A 214 4.38 -6.35 4.12
N ALA A 215 3.87 -7.43 4.72
CA ALA A 215 3.04 -8.41 4.01
C ALA A 215 1.74 -7.78 3.48
N VAL A 216 1.06 -6.96 4.28
CA VAL A 216 -0.13 -6.21 3.85
C VAL A 216 0.20 -5.25 2.70
N ALA A 217 1.31 -4.52 2.79
CA ALA A 217 1.76 -3.62 1.73
C ALA A 217 2.05 -4.37 0.42
N ALA A 218 2.78 -5.48 0.49
CA ALA A 218 3.08 -6.30 -0.69
C ALA A 218 1.81 -6.83 -1.37
N ARG A 219 0.87 -7.38 -0.59
CA ARG A 219 -0.45 -7.82 -1.09
C ARG A 219 -1.23 -6.67 -1.72
N LEU A 220 -1.19 -5.49 -1.11
CA LEU A 220 -1.87 -4.30 -1.62
C LEU A 220 -1.25 -3.77 -2.92
N LEU A 221 0.07 -3.77 -3.05
CA LEU A 221 0.71 -3.40 -4.31
C LEU A 221 0.37 -4.37 -5.43
N ALA A 222 0.37 -5.68 -5.15
CA ALA A 222 -0.01 -6.70 -6.12
C ALA A 222 -1.48 -6.55 -6.57
N GLU A 223 -2.41 -6.35 -5.63
CA GLU A 223 -3.83 -6.15 -5.96
C GLU A 223 -4.08 -4.82 -6.67
N LEU A 224 -3.38 -3.75 -6.30
CA LEU A 224 -3.45 -2.47 -7.01
C LEU A 224 -2.95 -2.60 -8.44
N ASP A 225 -1.83 -3.30 -8.66
CA ASP A 225 -1.28 -3.52 -10.00
C ASP A 225 -2.26 -4.28 -10.90
N ARG A 226 -2.87 -5.35 -10.35
CA ARG A 226 -3.92 -6.12 -11.03
C ARG A 226 -5.14 -5.26 -11.34
N CYS A 227 -5.69 -4.56 -10.34
CA CYS A 227 -6.88 -3.73 -10.51
C CYS A 227 -6.63 -2.57 -11.48
N TYR A 228 -5.41 -2.04 -11.54
CA TYR A 228 -5.03 -0.99 -12.50
C TYR A 228 -5.12 -1.48 -13.95
N GLN A 229 -4.70 -2.72 -14.22
CA GLN A 229 -4.85 -3.36 -15.54
C GLN A 229 -6.32 -3.63 -15.86
N GLN A 230 -7.08 -4.19 -14.91
CA GLN A 230 -8.51 -4.43 -15.07
C GLN A 230 -9.28 -3.12 -15.34
N ALA A 231 -8.87 -1.99 -14.75
CA ALA A 231 -9.48 -0.69 -15.03
C ALA A 231 -9.26 -0.20 -16.47
N ALA A 232 -8.17 -0.64 -17.12
CA ALA A 232 -7.86 -0.33 -18.51
C ALA A 232 -8.57 -1.29 -19.48
N GLU A 233 -8.61 -2.58 -19.18
CA GLU A 233 -9.00 -3.65 -20.12
C GLU A 233 -10.40 -4.20 -19.87
N GLU A 234 -10.82 -4.30 -18.61
CA GLU A 234 -12.02 -5.03 -18.16
C GLU A 234 -12.84 -4.20 -17.15
N PHE A 235 -13.06 -2.91 -17.46
CA PHE A 235 -13.60 -1.96 -16.47
C PHE A 235 -14.98 -2.37 -15.94
N ASP A 236 -15.84 -2.99 -16.76
CA ASP A 236 -17.17 -3.40 -16.34
C ASP A 236 -17.13 -4.44 -15.21
N VAL A 237 -16.18 -5.38 -15.26
CA VAL A 237 -16.00 -6.42 -14.22
C VAL A 237 -15.65 -5.77 -12.88
N ILE A 238 -14.67 -4.87 -12.87
CA ILE A 238 -14.26 -4.20 -11.62
C ILE A 238 -15.32 -3.20 -11.12
N ARG A 239 -16.09 -2.59 -12.04
CA ARG A 239 -17.22 -1.73 -11.69
C ARG A 239 -18.35 -2.52 -11.02
N GLU A 240 -18.66 -3.71 -11.51
CA GLU A 240 -19.68 -4.60 -10.91
C GLU A 240 -19.28 -5.04 -9.51
N GLU A 241 -18.02 -5.47 -9.31
CA GLU A 241 -17.53 -5.78 -7.97
C GLU A 241 -17.57 -4.57 -7.05
N TRP A 242 -17.15 -3.40 -7.55
CA TRP A 242 -17.24 -2.16 -6.80
C TRP A 242 -18.68 -1.85 -6.39
N ALA A 243 -19.64 -1.99 -7.30
CA ALA A 243 -21.06 -1.75 -7.05
C ALA A 243 -21.62 -2.72 -5.98
N ALA A 244 -21.25 -4.00 -6.04
CA ALA A 244 -21.65 -5.00 -5.05
C ALA A 244 -21.12 -4.69 -3.63
N ARG A 245 -19.96 -4.04 -3.52
CA ARG A 245 -19.37 -3.60 -2.25
C ARG A 245 -19.83 -2.20 -1.82
N CYS A 246 -20.51 -1.45 -2.68
CA CYS A 246 -20.81 -0.05 -2.46
C CYS A 246 -22.01 0.13 -1.52
N THR A 247 -21.84 0.87 -0.42
CA THR A 247 -22.92 1.09 0.56
C THR A 247 -23.84 2.27 0.24
N THR A 248 -23.47 3.08 -0.74
CA THR A 248 -24.18 4.31 -1.09
C THR A 248 -25.13 4.15 -2.28
N LEU A 249 -25.00 3.10 -3.07
CA LEU A 249 -25.93 2.83 -4.18
C LEU A 249 -27.35 2.56 -3.64
N GLY A 250 -28.35 3.14 -4.31
CA GLY A 250 -29.76 3.04 -3.88
C GLY A 250 -30.10 3.79 -2.59
N ARG A 251 -29.18 4.60 -2.04
CA ARG A 251 -29.41 5.41 -0.83
C ARG A 251 -29.57 6.88 -1.19
N GLN A 252 -30.38 7.61 -0.43
CA GLN A 252 -30.38 9.06 -0.46
C GLN A 252 -29.13 9.60 0.25
N LEU A 253 -28.45 10.54 -0.39
CA LEU A 253 -27.19 11.10 0.10
C LEU A 253 -27.28 12.61 0.12
N VAL A 254 -26.65 13.23 1.13
CA VAL A 254 -26.38 14.67 1.13
C VAL A 254 -25.02 14.89 0.49
N VAL A 255 -25.00 15.61 -0.63
CA VAL A 255 -23.76 16.00 -1.31
C VAL A 255 -23.46 17.45 -0.98
N THR A 256 -22.39 17.68 -0.23
CA THR A 256 -21.87 19.04 -0.01
C THR A 256 -20.94 19.40 -1.16
N MET A 257 -21.34 20.33 -2.01
CA MET A 257 -20.46 20.91 -3.03
C MET A 257 -19.70 22.10 -2.43
N GLY A 258 -18.37 22.10 -2.55
CA GLY A 258 -17.56 23.27 -2.21
C GLY A 258 -17.75 24.38 -3.25
N ALA A 259 -17.39 25.61 -2.90
CA ALA A 259 -17.29 26.69 -3.89
C ALA A 259 -16.28 26.27 -4.99
N ARG A 260 -16.66 26.42 -6.27
CA ARG A 260 -15.72 26.25 -7.39
C ARG A 260 -14.55 27.20 -7.16
N ARG A 261 -13.32 26.66 -7.12
CA ARG A 261 -12.09 27.46 -7.24
C ARG A 261 -11.69 27.56 -8.69
#